data_AF-A0A5S9MC62-F1
#
_entry.id   AF-A0A5S9MC62-F1
#
_cell.length_a   1.000
_cell.length_b   1.000
_cell.length_c   1.000
_cell.angle_alpha   90.00
_cell.angle_beta   90.00
_cell.angle_gamma   90.00
#
_symmetry.space_group_name_H-M   'P 1'
#
loop_
_entity.id
_entity.type
_entity.pdbx_description
1 polymer ?
#
loop_
_entity_poly.entity_id
_entity_poly.type
_entity_poly.pdbx_seq_one_letter_code
_entity_poly.pdbx_strand_id
1 'polypeptide(L)' 'MYYKDLKVKSPYNTYNNKKGLPPGPIANAGESSWKAALHPEKTDYVYFLAKKKNGEVVFTKTLNEHNKAKAKYITGSN' A
#
# COMPACT_ATOMS: atom_id res chain seq x y z
N MET A 1 -0.91 -4.76 15.15
CA MET A 1 -1.84 -5.23 14.11
C MET A 1 -1.61 -6.72 13.92
N TYR A 2 -2.65 -7.52 14.05
CA TYR A 2 -2.63 -8.97 13.90
C TYR A 2 -3.37 -9.38 12.63
N TYR A 3 -3.10 -10.57 12.10
CA TYR A 3 -3.79 -11.08 10.91
C TYR A 3 -5.31 -11.16 11.07
N LYS A 4 -5.82 -11.31 12.31
CA LYS A 4 -7.26 -11.27 12.59
C LYS A 4 -7.89 -9.90 12.31
N ASP A 5 -7.13 -8.82 12.47
CA ASP A 5 -7.63 -7.46 12.32
C ASP A 5 -7.94 -7.14 10.84
N LEU A 6 -7.24 -7.81 9.91
CA LEU A 6 -7.49 -7.71 8.46
C LEU A 6 -8.85 -8.33 8.05
N LYS A 7 -9.44 -9.18 8.90
CA LYS A 7 -10.68 -9.93 8.60
C LYS A 7 -11.94 -9.26 9.15
N VAL A 8 -11.82 -8.10 9.81
CA VAL A 8 -12.95 -7.39 10.40
C VAL A 8 -13.92 -6.94 9.30
N LYS A 9 -15.22 -7.20 9.48
CA LYS A 9 -16.27 -6.69 8.59
C LYS A 9 -16.53 -5.23 8.92
N SER A 10 -16.11 -4.33 8.05
CA SER A 10 -16.31 -2.89 8.18
C SER A 10 -16.34 -2.25 6.80
N PRO A 11 -17.20 -1.25 6.53
CA PRO A 11 -17.21 -0.56 5.23
C PRO A 11 -15.91 0.20 4.92
N TYR A 12 -15.00 0.35 5.90
CA TYR A 12 -13.66 0.92 5.70
C TYR A 12 -12.56 -0.12 5.42
N ASN A 13 -12.83 -1.43 5.55
CA ASN A 13 -11.82 -2.47 5.34
C ASN A 13 -11.57 -2.76 3.85
N THR A 14 -10.53 -2.15 3.30
CA THR A 14 -10.12 -2.33 1.89
C THR A 14 -9.55 -3.71 1.54
N TYR A 15 -9.30 -4.60 2.52
CA TYR A 15 -8.93 -6.00 2.26
C TYR A 15 -10.14 -6.89 1.92
N ASN A 16 -11.28 -6.67 2.58
CA ASN A 16 -12.47 -7.52 2.45
C ASN A 16 -13.60 -6.87 1.64
N ASN A 17 -13.61 -5.54 1.51
CA ASN A 17 -14.68 -4.85 0.82
C ASN A 17 -14.63 -5.03 -0.68
N LYS A 18 -15.77 -4.76 -1.31
CA LYS A 18 -15.90 -4.68 -2.77
C LYS A 18 -14.93 -3.62 -3.30
N LYS A 19 -14.31 -3.90 -4.45
CA LYS A 19 -13.32 -3.04 -5.14
C LYS A 19 -13.74 -1.56 -5.09
N GLY A 20 -12.80 -0.67 -4.77
CA GLY A 20 -13.04 0.78 -4.75
C GLY A 20 -12.50 1.46 -3.49
N LEU A 21 -12.94 2.69 -3.28
CA LEU A 21 -12.58 3.53 -2.13
C LEU A 21 -13.54 3.26 -0.95
N PRO A 22 -13.10 3.49 0.31
CA PRO A 22 -14.00 3.48 1.47
C PRO A 22 -15.07 4.60 1.39
N PRO A 23 -16.13 4.57 2.22
CA PRO A 23 -17.22 5.55 2.20
C PRO A 23 -16.78 7.01 2.43
N GLY A 24 -15.62 7.22 3.05
CA GLY A 24 -15.06 8.53 3.32
C GLY A 24 -13.57 8.47 3.66
N PRO A 25 -12.92 9.62 3.87
CA PRO A 25 -11.51 9.67 4.24
C PRO A 25 -11.27 9.02 5.61
N ILE A 26 -10.07 8.47 5.79
CA ILE A 26 -9.62 7.88 7.06
C ILE A 26 -8.77 8.85 7.90
N ALA A 27 -8.34 9.96 7.31
CA ALA A 27 -7.49 10.97 7.93
C ALA A 27 -7.56 12.30 7.16
N ASN A 28 -7.02 13.35 7.77
CA ASN A 28 -6.73 14.61 7.08
C ASN A 28 -5.51 14.42 6.16
N ALA A 29 -5.57 14.98 4.95
CA ALA A 29 -4.48 14.94 3.98
C ALA A 29 -3.72 16.27 3.94
N GLY A 30 -2.39 16.20 3.96
CA GLY A 30 -1.51 17.35 3.73
C GLY A 30 -1.44 17.73 2.25
N GLU A 31 -0.91 18.91 1.95
CA GLU A 31 -0.88 19.47 0.59
C GLU A 31 -0.23 18.52 -0.44
N SER A 32 0.87 17.86 -0.07
CA SER A 32 1.55 16.89 -0.96
C SER A 32 0.66 15.70 -1.31
N SER A 33 -0.15 15.22 -0.36
CA SER A 33 -1.09 14.11 -0.57
C SER A 33 -2.26 14.53 -1.46
N TRP A 34 -2.77 15.75 -1.28
CA TRP A 34 -3.79 16.33 -2.16
C TRP A 34 -3.29 16.45 -3.60
N LYS A 35 -2.09 17.02 -3.80
CA LYS A 35 -1.47 17.15 -5.12
C LYS A 35 -1.27 15.80 -5.79
N ALA A 36 -0.79 14.79 -5.06
CA ALA A 36 -0.60 13.44 -5.59
C ALA A 36 -1.92 12.77 -6.00
N ALA A 37 -3.01 13.01 -5.25
CA ALA A 37 -4.33 12.47 -5.59
C ALA A 37 -4.92 13.13 -6.86
N LEU A 38 -4.73 14.44 -7.04
CA LEU A 38 -5.23 15.20 -8.19
C LEU A 38 -4.36 15.04 -9.45
N HIS A 39 -3.05 14.90 -9.27
CA HIS A 39 -2.06 14.84 -10.33
C HIS A 39 -1.12 13.64 -10.15
N PRO A 40 -1.64 12.40 -10.27
CA PRO A 40 -0.81 11.21 -10.15
C PRO A 40 0.13 11.08 -11.36
N GLU A 41 1.30 10.48 -11.12
CA GLU A 41 2.18 10.07 -12.20
C GLU A 41 1.57 8.90 -12.98
N LYS A 42 1.69 8.92 -14.31
CA LYS A 42 1.22 7.82 -15.16
C LYS A 42 2.23 6.67 -15.10
N THR A 43 1.88 5.60 -14.41
CA THR A 43 2.73 4.41 -14.26
C THR A 43 1.90 3.13 -14.33
N ASP A 44 2.56 2.00 -14.58
CA ASP A 44 1.93 0.67 -14.56
C ASP A 44 2.12 -0.06 -13.22
N TYR A 45 2.58 0.64 -12.18
CA TYR A 45 2.87 0.02 -10.90
C TYR A 45 1.57 -0.28 -10.14
N VAL A 46 1.45 -1.52 -9.65
CA VAL A 46 0.25 -1.99 -8.92
C VAL A 46 0.59 -2.56 -7.54
N TYR A 47 1.88 -2.67 -7.21
CA TYR A 47 2.34 -3.08 -5.88
C TYR A 47 3.46 -2.17 -5.39
N PHE A 48 3.50 -1.93 -4.08
CA PHE A 48 4.58 -1.18 -3.44
C PHE A 48 4.93 -1.78 -2.06
N LEU A 49 6.14 -1.54 -1.59
CA LEU A 49 6.56 -1.81 -0.21
C LEU A 49 7.59 -0.77 0.26
N ALA A 50 7.60 -0.46 1.55
CA ALA A 50 8.64 0.38 2.14
C ALA A 50 9.77 -0.52 2.68
N LYS A 51 11.02 -0.24 2.29
CA LYS A 51 12.20 -0.96 2.79
C LYS A 51 12.29 -0.81 4.32
N LYS A 52 12.50 -1.92 5.04
CA LYS A 52 12.55 -1.92 6.52
C LYS A 52 13.66 -1.02 7.08
N LYS A 53 14.78 -0.85 6.37
CA LYS A 53 15.97 -0.14 6.85
C LYS A 53 15.83 1.39 6.83
N ASN A 54 15.31 1.96 5.75
CA ASN A 54 15.33 3.41 5.50
C ASN A 54 13.95 3.99 5.10
N GLY A 55 12.91 3.17 5.00
CA GLY A 55 11.56 3.62 4.63
C GLY A 55 11.39 3.96 3.14
N GLU A 56 12.41 3.77 2.30
CA GLU A 56 12.31 4.04 0.87
C GLU A 56 11.29 3.10 0.21
N VAL A 57 10.42 3.64 -0.63
CA VAL A 57 9.35 2.88 -1.27
C VAL A 57 9.83 2.27 -2.58
N VAL A 58 9.63 0.96 -2.73
CA VAL A 58 9.90 0.19 -3.95
C VAL A 58 8.57 -0.10 -4.64
N PHE A 59 8.45 0.25 -5.91
CA PHE A 59 7.27 0.01 -6.75
C PHE A 59 7.52 -1.13 -7.74
N THR A 60 6.51 -1.96 -8.01
CA THR A 60 6.61 -3.15 -8.87
C THR A 60 5.32 -3.36 -9.67
N LYS A 61 5.44 -3.94 -10.87
CA LYS A 61 4.32 -4.13 -11.81
C LYS A 61 3.65 -5.49 -11.64
N THR A 62 4.38 -6.48 -11.16
CA THR A 62 3.87 -7.85 -11.02
C THR A 62 3.98 -8.37 -9.59
N LEU A 63 3.12 -9.33 -9.23
CA LEU A 63 3.15 -9.97 -7.92
C LEU A 63 4.48 -10.72 -7.68
N ASN A 64 5.06 -11.30 -8.73
CA ASN A 64 6.35 -11.98 -8.65
C ASN A 64 7.49 -11.01 -8.32
N GLU A 65 7.52 -9.84 -8.94
CA GLU A 65 8.48 -8.78 -8.61
C GLU A 65 8.30 -8.30 -7.16
N HIS A 66 7.05 -8.07 -6.75
CA HIS A 66 6.75 -7.65 -5.38
C HIS A 66 7.25 -8.67 -4.35
N ASN A 67 7.01 -9.97 -4.58
CA ASN A 67 7.46 -11.03 -3.69
C ASN A 67 8.99 -11.15 -3.63
N LYS A 68 9.70 -10.96 -4.75
CA LYS A 68 11.16 -10.89 -4.77
C LYS A 68 11.68 -9.68 -3.98
N ALA A 69 11.05 -8.51 -4.17
CA ALA A 69 11.39 -7.30 -3.42
C ALA A 69 11.13 -7.48 -1.91
N LYS A 70 10.02 -8.12 -1.53
CA LYS A 70 9.70 -8.46 -0.13
C LYS A 70 10.77 -9.38 0.47
N ALA A 71 11.18 -10.42 -0.26
CA ALA A 71 12.24 -11.32 0.16
C ALA A 71 13.54 -10.56 0.48
N LYS A 72 13.91 -9.62 -0.39
CA LYS A 72 15.13 -8.83 -0.30
C LYS A 72 15.10 -7.75 0.80
N TYR A 73 13.99 -7.00 0.92
CA TYR A 73 13.95 -5.77 1.72
C TYR A 73 13.17 -5.88 3.04
N ILE A 74 12.35 -6.93 3.21
CA ILE A 74 11.50 -7.12 4.39
C ILE A 74 11.93 -8.34 5.19
N THR A 75 12.04 -9.52 4.55
CA THR A 75 12.30 -10.78 5.28
C THR A 75 13.78 -11.12 5.39
N GLY A 76 14.61 -10.70 4.44
CA GLY A 76 16.05 -10.96 4.41
C GLY A 76 16.90 -10.12 5.37
N SER A 77 16.32 -9.59 6.44
CA SER A 77 17.08 -8.90 7.51
C SER A 77 17.59 -9.94 8.50
N ASN A 78 18.83 -10.40 8.29
CA ASN A 78 19.69 -10.84 9.40
C ASN A 78 20.08 -9.61 10.23
#